data_AF-A0A966EKT4-F1
#
_entry.id   AF-A0A966EKT4-F1
#
_cell.length_a   1.000
_cell.length_b   1.000
_cell.length_c   1.000
_cell.angle_alpha   90.00
_cell.angle_beta   90.00
_cell.angle_gamma   90.00
#
_symmetry.space_group_name_H-M   'P 1'
#
loop_
_entity.id
_entity.type
_entity.pdbx_description
1 polymer ?
#
loop_
_entity_poly.entity_id
_entity_poly.type
_entity_poly.pdbx_seq_one_letter_code
_entity_poly.pdbx_strand_id
1 'polypeptide(L)'
;MTTTSKTVIAPGSDCRDAFRDAYQNRYTWDPGFAGYSGRCIWLQGERSVEGTFRVGADLKAKVEGVSDAEVEKAFASQLWEVCIHRVRRTFEQTHSENTFTAGDCTDEGLEV
;
A
#
# COMPACT_ATOMS: atom_id res chain seq x y z
N MET A 1 -18.02 -2.03 24.97
CA MET A 1 -16.71 -2.49 24.45
C MET A 1 -16.99 -3.68 23.58
N THR A 2 -16.82 -3.57 22.26
CA THR A 2 -17.06 -4.70 21.35
C THR A 2 -15.77 -5.48 21.25
N THR A 3 -15.70 -6.62 21.92
CA THR A 3 -14.58 -7.54 21.80
C THR A 3 -14.63 -8.17 20.42
N THR A 4 -13.77 -7.72 19.50
CA THR A 4 -13.59 -8.39 18.22
C THR A 4 -13.00 -9.77 18.51
N SER A 5 -13.84 -10.81 18.44
CA SER A 5 -13.38 -12.19 18.48
C SER A 5 -12.40 -12.39 17.34
N LYS A 6 -11.14 -12.67 17.66
CA LYS A 6 -10.12 -12.99 16.66
C LYS A 6 -10.47 -14.38 16.14
N THR A 7 -11.10 -14.45 14.96
CA THR A 7 -11.37 -15.74 14.30
C THR A 7 -10.04 -16.47 14.12
N VAL A 8 -9.88 -17.59 14.82
CA VAL A 8 -8.73 -18.47 14.65
C VAL A 8 -8.99 -19.29 13.39
N ILE A 9 -8.21 -19.05 12.34
CA ILE A 9 -8.25 -19.85 11.11
C ILE A 9 -7.27 -21.00 11.31
N ALA A 10 -7.76 -22.24 11.25
CA ALA A 10 -6.90 -23.42 11.43
C ALA A 10 -5.98 -23.61 10.21
N PRO A 11 -4.74 -24.11 10.37
CA PRO A 11 -3.87 -24.46 9.25
C PRO A 11 -4.58 -25.37 8.24
N GLY A 12 -4.32 -25.15 6.95
CA GLY A 12 -4.98 -25.88 5.85
C GLY A 12 -6.39 -25.39 5.50
N SER A 13 -6.98 -24.45 6.27
CA SER A 13 -8.28 -23.87 5.93
C SER A 13 -8.19 -22.99 4.67
N ASP A 14 -9.27 -22.96 3.88
CA ASP A 14 -9.42 -21.99 2.80
C ASP A 14 -9.57 -20.57 3.38
N CYS A 15 -8.67 -19.68 2.97
CA CYS A 15 -8.60 -18.29 3.41
C CYS A 15 -9.16 -17.30 2.38
N ARG A 16 -9.72 -17.78 1.26
CA ARG A 16 -10.11 -16.92 0.14
C ARG A 16 -11.09 -15.82 0.55
N ASP A 17 -12.12 -16.18 1.32
CA ASP A 17 -13.13 -15.22 1.76
C ASP A 17 -12.55 -14.22 2.78
N ALA A 18 -11.76 -14.70 3.74
CA ALA A 18 -11.09 -13.83 4.72
C ALA A 18 -10.13 -12.83 4.04
N PHE A 19 -9.36 -13.29 3.05
CA PHE A 19 -8.48 -12.43 2.27
C PHE A 19 -9.27 -11.47 1.38
N ARG A 20 -10.35 -11.92 0.73
CA ARG A 20 -11.23 -11.07 -0.09
C ARG A 20 -11.80 -9.92 0.74
N ASP A 21 -12.31 -10.20 1.94
CA ASP A 21 -12.87 -9.18 2.83
C ASP A 21 -11.82 -8.16 3.23
N ALA A 22 -10.60 -8.60 3.58
CA ALA A 22 -9.49 -7.69 3.86
C ALA A 22 -9.09 -6.85 2.64
N TYR A 23 -8.99 -7.49 1.47
CA TYR A 23 -8.62 -6.84 0.20
C TYR A 23 -9.61 -5.75 -0.20
N GLN A 24 -10.92 -6.00 -0.03
CA GLN A 24 -11.98 -5.07 -0.37
C GLN A 24 -12.10 -3.89 0.60
N ASN A 25 -11.66 -4.05 1.85
CA ASN A 25 -11.63 -2.99 2.87
C ASN A 25 -10.41 -2.06 2.76
N ARG A 26 -9.52 -2.26 1.77
CA ARG A 26 -8.40 -1.36 1.54
C ARG A 26 -8.90 0.00 1.07
N TYR A 27 -8.24 1.05 1.55
CA TYR A 27 -8.43 2.37 0.98
C TYR A 27 -7.97 2.37 -0.48
N THR A 28 -8.85 2.80 -1.38
CA THR A 28 -8.56 3.05 -2.79
C THR A 28 -8.85 4.49 -3.12
N TRP A 29 -8.24 5.01 -4.19
CA TRP A 29 -8.64 6.32 -4.71
C TRP A 29 -10.12 6.34 -5.06
N ASP A 30 -10.82 7.38 -4.63
CA ASP A 30 -12.22 7.59 -5.00
C ASP A 30 -12.35 7.82 -6.52
N PRO A 31 -13.49 7.43 -7.11
CA PRO A 31 -13.80 7.81 -8.49
C PRO A 31 -13.69 9.34 -8.66
N GLY A 32 -12.96 9.79 -9.67
CA GLY A 32 -12.74 11.22 -9.91
C GLY A 32 -11.69 11.88 -9.01
N PHE A 33 -10.84 11.09 -8.33
CA PHE A 33 -9.70 11.61 -7.59
C PHE A 33 -8.87 12.61 -8.41
N ALA A 34 -8.83 13.87 -7.97
CA ALA A 34 -8.19 14.96 -8.70
C ALA A 34 -6.66 14.99 -8.54
N GLY A 35 -6.10 14.16 -7.65
CA GLY A 35 -4.72 14.24 -7.23
C GLY A 35 -4.54 14.96 -5.89
N TYR A 36 -3.29 15.13 -5.49
CA TYR A 36 -2.90 15.82 -4.25
C TYR A 36 -1.47 16.38 -4.38
N SER A 37 -1.13 17.34 -3.53
CA SER A 37 0.21 17.92 -3.49
C SER A 37 0.63 18.20 -2.07
N GLY A 38 1.93 18.27 -1.83
CA GLY A 38 2.46 18.53 -0.50
C GLY A 38 3.96 18.79 -0.50
N ARG A 39 4.52 18.84 0.71
CA ARG A 39 5.96 18.89 0.93
C ARG A 39 6.49 17.48 1.16
N CYS A 40 7.71 17.22 0.71
CA CYS A 40 8.45 16.00 1.00
C CYS A 40 9.76 16.37 1.70
N ILE A 41 10.08 15.66 2.77
CA ILE A 41 11.23 15.94 3.64
C ILE A 41 11.97 14.63 3.87
N TRP A 42 13.26 14.62 3.57
CA TRP A 42 14.17 13.51 3.80
C TRP A 42 15.08 13.87 4.96
N LEU A 43 15.08 13.04 6.01
CA LEU A 43 15.90 13.23 7.21
C LEU A 43 16.78 12.00 7.40
N GLN A 44 18.11 12.20 7.41
CA GLN A 44 19.08 11.13 7.65
C GLN A 44 20.29 11.67 8.43
N GLY A 45 20.32 11.42 9.74
CA GLY A 45 21.29 12.07 10.63
C GLY A 45 21.12 13.58 10.61
N GLU A 46 22.19 14.33 10.32
CA GLU A 46 22.15 15.78 10.16
C GLU A 46 21.71 16.25 8.76
N ARG A 47 21.58 15.31 7.80
CA ARG A 47 21.18 15.63 6.43
C ARG A 47 19.67 15.84 6.37
N SER A 48 19.25 17.03 5.93
CA SER A 48 17.86 17.36 5.60
C SER A 48 17.76 17.82 4.16
N VAL A 49 16.87 17.20 3.39
CA VAL A 49 16.54 17.61 2.02
C VAL A 49 15.03 17.81 1.93
N GLU A 50 14.60 18.95 1.40
CA GLU A 50 13.19 19.32 1.31
C GLU A 50 12.83 19.64 -0.14
N GLY A 51 11.61 19.28 -0.53
CA GLY A 51 11.02 19.65 -1.80
C GLY A 51 9.50 19.66 -1.74
N THR A 52 8.89 19.80 -2.90
CA THR A 52 7.44 19.69 -3.07
C THR A 52 7.11 18.61 -4.07
N PHE A 53 5.92 18.03 -3.94
CA PHE A 53 5.42 17.08 -4.91
C PHE A 53 3.99 17.39 -5.32
N ARG A 54 3.62 16.89 -6.50
CA ARG A 54 2.24 16.84 -6.99
C ARG A 54 1.99 15.47 -7.58
N VAL A 55 0.89 14.85 -7.19
CA VAL A 55 0.26 13.71 -7.88
C VAL A 55 -0.94 14.23 -8.64
N GLY A 56 -0.99 14.01 -9.95
CA GLY A 56 -2.12 14.40 -10.79
C GLY A 56 -3.29 13.42 -10.73
N ALA A 57 -4.41 13.79 -11.37
CA ALA A 57 -5.55 12.89 -11.57
C ALA A 57 -5.20 11.64 -12.41
N ASP A 58 -4.13 11.71 -13.19
CA ASP A 58 -3.56 10.58 -13.93
C ASP A 58 -2.63 9.69 -13.08
N LEU A 59 -2.58 9.93 -11.76
CA LEU A 59 -1.74 9.25 -10.78
C LEU A 59 -0.24 9.36 -11.05
N LYS A 60 0.19 10.32 -11.87
CA LYS A 60 1.61 10.61 -12.07
C LYS A 60 2.11 11.59 -11.03
N ALA A 61 3.22 11.22 -10.39
CA ALA A 61 3.92 12.05 -9.44
C ALA A 61 4.97 12.93 -10.14
N LYS A 62 5.12 14.17 -9.67
CA LYS A 62 6.23 15.06 -9.99
C LYS A 62 6.82 15.57 -8.68
N VAL A 63 8.14 15.54 -8.57
CA VAL A 63 8.92 16.10 -7.46
C VAL A 63 9.64 17.34 -7.97
N GLU A 64 9.68 18.40 -7.16
CA GLU A 64 10.30 19.68 -7.49
C GLU A 64 11.09 20.20 -6.28
N GLY A 65 12.15 20.97 -6.54
CA GLY A 65 12.96 21.60 -5.48
C GLY A 65 14.00 20.68 -4.83
N VAL A 66 14.23 19.48 -5.36
CA VAL A 66 15.24 18.54 -4.86
C VAL A 66 16.37 18.46 -5.88
N SER A 67 17.59 18.84 -5.50
CA SER A 67 18.77 18.79 -6.39
C SER A 67 19.53 17.47 -6.33
N ASP A 68 19.35 16.70 -5.23
CA ASP A 68 19.96 15.39 -5.10
C ASP A 68 19.13 14.34 -5.84
N ALA A 69 19.71 13.77 -6.90
CA ALA A 69 19.02 12.83 -7.77
C ALA A 69 18.63 11.51 -7.08
N GLU A 70 19.38 11.05 -6.08
CA GLU A 70 19.02 9.83 -5.34
C GLU A 70 17.82 10.08 -4.43
N VAL A 71 17.80 11.22 -3.75
CA VAL A 71 16.67 11.63 -2.90
C VAL A 71 15.42 11.91 -3.75
N GLU A 72 15.56 12.59 -4.88
CA GLU A 72 14.45 12.82 -5.82
C GLU A 72 13.86 11.49 -6.30
N LYS A 73 14.71 10.54 -6.72
CA LYS A 73 14.29 9.20 -7.13
C LYS A 73 13.59 8.44 -6.00
N ALA A 74 14.07 8.57 -4.77
CA ALA A 74 13.46 7.92 -3.62
C ALA A 74 12.06 8.49 -3.33
N PHE A 75 11.89 9.81 -3.35
CA PHE A 75 10.57 10.44 -3.24
C PHE A 75 9.63 10.00 -4.37
N ALA A 76 10.10 10.02 -5.62
CA ALA A 76 9.31 9.58 -6.77
C ALA A 76 8.87 8.12 -6.64
N SER A 77 9.76 7.23 -6.14
CA SER A 77 9.45 5.80 -5.94
C SER A 77 8.38 5.60 -4.87
N GLN A 78 8.49 6.29 -3.73
CA GLN A 78 7.49 6.23 -2.66
C GLN A 78 6.13 6.77 -3.10
N LEU A 79 6.10 7.89 -3.83
CA LEU A 79 4.87 8.43 -4.39
C LEU A 79 4.24 7.48 -5.40
N TRP A 80 5.06 6.84 -6.24
CA TRP A 80 4.59 5.84 -7.21
C TRP A 80 3.96 4.65 -6.52
N GLU A 81 4.61 4.06 -5.50
CA GLU A 81 4.07 2.96 -4.70
C GLU A 81 2.69 3.32 -4.13
N VAL A 82 2.55 4.47 -3.47
CA VAL A 82 1.28 4.92 -2.92
C VAL A 82 0.21 5.04 -4.02
N CYS A 83 0.58 5.57 -5.18
CA CYS A 83 -0.34 5.75 -6.30
C CYS A 83 -0.84 4.40 -6.83
N ILE A 84 0.05 3.44 -7.09
CA ILE A 84 -0.32 2.16 -7.72
C ILE A 84 -1.08 1.21 -6.80
N HIS A 85 -0.79 1.21 -5.49
CA HIS A 85 -1.40 0.29 -4.53
C HIS A 85 -2.85 0.68 -4.19
N ARG A 86 -3.21 1.95 -4.39
CA ARG A 86 -4.56 2.47 -4.13
C ARG A 86 -5.42 2.51 -5.40
N VAL A 87 -4.92 2.06 -6.54
CA VAL A 87 -5.74 1.87 -7.75
C VAL A 87 -6.79 0.80 -7.47
N ARG A 88 -8.06 1.17 -7.60
CA ARG A 88 -9.17 0.25 -7.38
C ARG A 88 -9.17 -0.84 -8.45
N ARG A 89 -9.02 -2.08 -8.01
CA ARG A 89 -9.24 -3.30 -8.79
C ARG A 89 -10.09 -4.24 -7.94
N THR A 90 -10.98 -5.01 -8.57
CA THR A 90 -11.77 -6.01 -7.84
C THR A 90 -10.88 -7.18 -7.41
N PHE A 91 -11.33 -7.91 -6.38
CA PHE A 91 -10.66 -9.13 -5.95
C PHE A 91 -10.64 -10.14 -7.10
N GLU A 92 -11.76 -10.29 -7.80
CA GLU A 92 -11.92 -11.19 -8.92
C GLU A 92 -10.93 -10.88 -10.05
N GLN A 93 -10.77 -9.61 -10.43
CA GLN A 93 -9.80 -9.21 -11.46
C GLN A 93 -8.34 -9.49 -11.11
N THR A 94 -8.00 -9.51 -9.82
CA THR A 94 -6.60 -9.57 -9.37
C THR A 94 -6.20 -10.94 -8.85
N HIS A 95 -7.16 -11.69 -8.31
CA HIS A 95 -6.90 -12.86 -7.47
C HIS A 95 -7.85 -14.03 -7.71
N SER A 96 -8.73 -14.01 -8.74
CA SER A 96 -9.66 -15.12 -8.98
C SER A 96 -8.97 -16.47 -9.20
N GLU A 97 -7.76 -16.45 -9.76
CA GLU A 97 -6.96 -17.64 -10.08
C GLU A 97 -6.04 -18.07 -8.93
N ASN A 98 -6.00 -17.31 -7.83
CA ASN A 98 -5.16 -17.62 -6.68
C ASN A 98 -5.87 -18.56 -5.71
N THR A 99 -5.09 -19.45 -5.09
CA THR A 99 -5.52 -20.26 -3.95
C THR A 99 -4.97 -19.64 -2.67
N PHE A 100 -5.78 -19.62 -1.61
CA PHE A 100 -5.43 -19.03 -0.32
C PHE A 100 -5.62 -20.08 0.76
N THR A 101 -4.54 -20.46 1.44
CA THR A 101 -4.57 -21.49 2.47
C THR A 101 -3.89 -20.95 3.73
N ALA A 102 -4.46 -21.21 4.90
CA ALA A 102 -3.81 -20.88 6.17
C ALA A 102 -2.54 -21.72 6.34
N GLY A 103 -1.40 -21.06 6.54
CA GLY A 103 -0.15 -21.69 6.92
C GLY A 103 -0.12 -22.11 8.40
N ASP A 104 0.97 -22.74 8.80
CA ASP A 104 1.22 -23.06 10.20
C ASP A 104 1.53 -21.80 11.00
N CYS A 105 1.23 -21.82 12.29
CA CYS A 105 1.60 -20.75 13.21
C CYS A 105 2.82 -21.23 13.99
N THR A 106 4.00 -20.70 13.68
CA THR A 106 5.23 -20.97 14.43
C THR A 106 5.47 -19.86 15.46
N ASP A 107 6.38 -20.09 16.41
CA ASP A 107 6.79 -19.08 17.38
C ASP A 107 7.49 -17.86 16.73
N GLU A 108 7.89 -17.98 15.47
CA GLU A 108 8.54 -16.93 14.65
C GLU A 108 7.55 -16.15 13.77
N GLY A 109 6.28 -16.60 13.70
CA GLY A 109 5.24 -15.99 12.89
C GLY A 109 4.56 -16.98 11.94
N LEU A 110 3.95 -16.46 10.88
CA LEU A 110 3.38 -17.28 9.81
C LEU A 110 4.46 -17.48 8.75
N GLU A 111 5.12 -18.64 8.74
CA GLU A 111 6.01 -19.03 7.64
C GLU A 111 5.20 -19.77 6.56
N VAL A 112 5.49 -19.48 5.29
CA VAL A 112 4.90 -20.11 4.10
C VAL A 112 5.91 -21.02 3.41
#